data_AF-A0A397VH07-F1
#
_entry.id   AF-A0A397VH07-F1
#
_cell.length_a   1.000
_cell.length_b   1.000
_cell.length_c   1.000
_cell.angle_alpha   90.00
_cell.angle_beta   90.00
_cell.angle_gamma   90.00
#
_symmetry.space_group_name_H-M   'P 1'
#
loop_
_entity.id
_entity.type
_entity.pdbx_description
1 polymer ?
#
loop_
_entity_poly.entity_id
_entity_poly.type
_entity_poly.pdbx_seq_one_letter_code
_entity_poly.pdbx_strand_id
1 'polypeptide(L)'
;MAEVSKNSSSSISNNNADSDVIPTTLNETESQPSNTSFTFLYEKLCNAIFLADRKTQEEIFCYCNFGKALIQRRNKLASKKQINPESNAVRILNKEVRAQLPANISGALLWKRIEKAKKHYKLFNVIGMDKIYRIHSFSADSNSKMTNKDINTL
;
A
#
# COMPACT_ATOMS: atom_id res chain seq x y z
N MET A 1 14.79 41.55 44.34
CA MET A 1 15.88 41.96 43.43
C MET A 1 17.16 41.96 44.24
N ALA A 2 18.04 40.99 44.01
CA ALA A 2 19.41 40.94 44.52
C ALA A 2 20.23 40.04 43.57
N GLU A 3 21.21 40.69 42.92
CA GLU A 3 22.56 40.26 42.50
C GLU A 3 22.75 38.97 41.67
N VAL A 4 23.13 39.09 40.38
CA VAL A 4 24.50 39.33 39.83
C VAL A 4 25.37 38.08 40.01
N SER A 5 25.43 37.22 38.99
CA SER A 5 26.34 37.27 37.83
C SER A 5 27.78 36.89 38.18
N LYS A 6 28.21 35.81 37.54
CA LYS A 6 29.55 35.21 37.59
C LYS A 6 30.58 36.18 36.99
N ASN A 7 31.51 36.62 37.81
CA ASN A 7 32.89 36.96 37.44
C ASN A 7 33.77 35.75 37.83
N SER A 8 34.87 35.40 37.20
CA SER A 8 35.71 36.07 36.21
C SER A 8 36.75 35.06 35.70
N SER A 9 37.18 35.29 34.47
CA SER A 9 38.24 34.62 33.71
C SER A 9 39.63 34.60 34.37
N SER A 10 40.47 33.64 34.00
CA SER A 10 41.86 33.85 33.50
C SER A 10 42.50 32.48 33.16
N SER A 11 42.74 32.23 31.87
CA SER A 11 44.04 32.27 31.18
C SER A 11 45.01 31.14 31.54
N ILE A 12 45.29 30.25 30.57
CA ILE A 12 46.55 29.51 30.53
C ILE A 12 47.19 29.73 29.16
N SER A 13 48.45 30.16 29.25
CA SER A 13 49.34 30.62 28.21
C SER A 13 49.80 29.55 27.23
N ASN A 14 50.19 30.03 26.06
CA ASN A 14 50.78 29.30 24.95
C ASN A 14 52.25 28.89 25.16
N ASN A 15 52.62 27.81 24.45
CA ASN A 15 53.83 27.58 23.63
C ASN A 15 54.89 26.54 24.07
N ASN A 16 55.04 25.56 23.16
CA ASN A 16 56.25 24.85 22.69
C ASN A 16 56.91 23.83 23.66
N ALA A 17 57.47 22.68 23.26
CA ALA A 17 57.98 22.18 21.99
C ALA A 17 58.05 20.63 22.02
N ASP A 18 57.96 20.03 20.82
CA ASP A 18 58.81 18.93 20.30
C ASP A 18 58.84 17.55 21.01
N SER A 19 58.23 16.52 20.40
CA SER A 19 58.98 15.38 19.83
C SER A 19 58.01 14.35 19.22
N ASP A 20 58.34 13.93 18.00
CA ASP A 20 57.70 12.90 17.18
C ASP A 20 57.27 11.63 17.94
N VAL A 21 55.96 11.33 17.88
CA VAL A 21 55.44 9.97 18.08
C VAL A 21 54.37 9.70 17.00
N ILE A 22 54.81 8.96 15.98
CA ILE A 22 54.09 8.10 15.04
C ILE A 22 52.55 8.16 15.11
N PRO A 23 51.83 8.55 14.04
CA PRO A 23 50.39 8.37 13.97
C PRO A 23 50.10 6.87 13.83
N THR A 24 49.92 6.20 14.96
CA THR A 24 49.36 4.84 14.98
C THR A 24 47.89 4.98 14.67
N THR A 25 47.56 4.67 13.41
CA THR A 25 46.24 4.36 12.86
C THR A 25 45.22 3.90 13.91
N LEU A 26 44.44 4.85 14.42
CA LEU A 26 43.08 4.57 14.83
C LEU A 26 42.25 4.61 13.55
N ASN A 27 42.24 3.49 12.85
CA ASN A 27 41.10 3.17 12.02
C ASN A 27 39.94 2.94 12.99
N GLU A 28 39.30 4.03 13.43
CA GLU A 28 37.88 4.02 13.72
C GLU A 28 37.21 3.62 12.42
N THR A 29 37.20 2.30 12.21
CA THR A 29 36.10 1.70 11.47
C THR A 29 34.92 2.06 12.36
N GLU A 30 34.22 3.14 12.01
CA GLU A 30 32.85 3.35 12.42
C GLU A 30 32.14 2.04 12.08
N SER A 31 32.12 1.10 13.02
CA SER A 31 31.14 0.04 13.00
C SER A 31 29.85 0.80 13.24
N GLN A 32 29.23 1.21 12.15
CA GLN A 32 27.83 1.59 12.14
C GLN A 32 27.12 0.60 13.07
N PRO A 33 26.50 1.05 14.17
CA PRO A 33 25.78 0.14 15.02
C PRO A 33 24.70 -0.45 14.12
N SER A 34 24.84 -1.73 13.79
CA SER A 34 23.84 -2.54 13.13
C SER A 34 22.67 -2.78 14.10
N ASN A 35 22.15 -1.71 14.69
CA ASN A 35 21.10 -1.71 15.69
C ASN A 35 19.74 -1.70 15.00
N THR A 36 19.52 -2.65 14.09
CA THR A 36 18.18 -3.18 13.86
C THR A 36 17.91 -4.14 15.00
N SER A 37 17.48 -3.60 16.15
CA SER A 37 17.04 -4.44 17.26
C SER A 37 15.94 -5.38 16.77
N PHE A 38 15.91 -6.60 17.32
CA PHE A 38 14.91 -7.60 16.97
C PHE A 38 13.48 -7.03 17.03
N THR A 39 13.18 -6.23 18.06
CA THR A 39 11.91 -5.54 18.25
C THR A 39 11.58 -4.60 17.08
N PHE A 40 12.55 -3.80 16.62
CA PHE A 40 12.34 -2.89 15.50
C PHE A 40 12.08 -3.63 14.18
N LEU A 41 12.76 -4.76 13.95
CA LEU A 41 12.51 -5.60 12.78
C LEU A 41 11.11 -6.24 12.83
N TYR A 42 10.70 -6.74 14.00
CA TYR A 42 9.36 -7.31 14.18
C TYR A 42 8.25 -6.25 13.98
N GLU A 43 8.43 -5.04 14.50
CA GLU A 43 7.48 -3.95 14.28
C GLU A 43 7.36 -3.59 12.79
N LYS A 44 8.49 -3.51 12.07
CA LYS A 44 8.50 -3.32 10.62
C LYS A 44 7.73 -4.42 9.89
N LEU A 45 7.88 -5.68 10.29
CA LEU A 45 7.13 -6.80 9.71
C LEU A 45 5.62 -6.65 9.95
N CYS A 46 5.20 -6.40 11.19
CA CYS A 46 3.78 -6.20 11.52
C CYS A 46 3.17 -5.03 10.73
N ASN A 47 3.89 -3.91 10.61
CA ASN A 47 3.44 -2.76 9.83
C ASN A 47 3.31 -3.10 8.33
N ALA A 48 4.26 -3.85 7.77
CA ALA A 48 4.19 -4.28 6.37
C ALA A 48 2.98 -5.19 6.11
N ILE A 49 2.71 -6.15 7.01
CA ILE A 49 1.53 -7.03 6.94
C ILE A 49 0.24 -6.20 7.01
N PHE A 50 0.13 -5.30 7.98
CA PHE A 50 -1.03 -4.43 8.15
C PHE A 50 -1.30 -3.56 6.91
N LEU A 51 -0.25 -2.99 6.32
CA LEU A 51 -0.37 -2.17 5.11
C LEU A 51 -0.81 -3.00 3.89
N ALA A 52 -0.31 -4.23 3.77
CA ALA A 52 -0.71 -5.14 2.71
C ALA A 52 -2.19 -5.53 2.84
N ASP A 53 -2.64 -5.86 4.06
CA ASP A 53 -4.05 -6.15 4.36
C ASP A 53 -4.93 -4.96 3.99
N ARG A 54 -4.58 -3.76 4.46
CA ARG A 54 -5.33 -2.52 4.17
C ARG A 54 -5.45 -2.29 2.67
N LYS A 55 -4.38 -2.51 1.91
CA LYS A 55 -4.38 -2.34 0.45
C LYS A 55 -5.30 -3.35 -0.22
N THR A 56 -5.27 -4.62 0.19
CA THR A 56 -6.18 -5.66 -0.33
C THR A 56 -7.64 -5.35 0.01
N GLN A 57 -7.91 -4.93 1.25
CA GLN A 57 -9.24 -4.55 1.70
C GLN A 57 -9.79 -3.37 0.90
N GLU A 58 -8.97 -2.33 0.69
CA GLU A 58 -9.34 -1.17 -0.12
C GLU A 58 -9.63 -1.54 -1.57
N GLU A 59 -8.83 -2.41 -2.19
CA GLU A 59 -9.09 -2.90 -3.54
C GLU A 59 -10.47 -3.60 -3.62
N ILE A 60 -10.75 -4.50 -2.68
CA ILE A 60 -12.03 -5.22 -2.61
C ILE A 60 -13.19 -4.24 -2.38
N PHE A 61 -13.02 -3.26 -1.50
CA PHE A 61 -14.01 -2.23 -1.20
C PHE A 61 -14.34 -1.40 -2.45
N CYS A 62 -13.31 -0.97 -3.20
CA CYS A 62 -13.45 -0.30 -4.48
C CYS A 62 -14.24 -1.14 -5.50
N TYR A 63 -13.92 -2.43 -5.65
CA TYR A 63 -14.67 -3.32 -6.52
C TYR A 63 -16.14 -3.45 -6.11
N CYS A 64 -16.43 -3.53 -4.81
CA CYS A 64 -17.80 -3.61 -4.31
C CYS A 64 -18.60 -2.34 -4.60
N ASN A 65 -18.02 -1.17 -4.32
CA ASN A 65 -18.67 0.12 -4.60
C ASN A 65 -18.94 0.30 -6.09
N PHE A 66 -17.97 -0.05 -6.94
CA PHE A 66 -18.17 -0.02 -8.38
C PHE A 66 -19.24 -1.02 -8.83
N GLY A 67 -19.23 -2.25 -8.31
CA GLY A 67 -20.24 -3.27 -8.57
C GLY A 67 -21.66 -2.81 -8.22
N LYS A 68 -21.82 -2.15 -7.06
CA LYS A 68 -23.07 -1.54 -6.61
C LYS A 68 -23.56 -0.49 -7.62
N ALA A 69 -22.70 0.45 -7.99
CA ALA A 69 -23.01 1.51 -8.94
C ALA A 69 -23.42 0.96 -10.31
N LEU A 70 -22.71 -0.06 -10.82
CA LEU A 70 -23.02 -0.73 -12.08
C LEU A 70 -24.43 -1.35 -12.06
N ILE A 71 -24.78 -2.07 -11.00
CA ILE A 71 -26.10 -2.72 -10.88
C ILE A 71 -27.20 -1.67 -10.74
N GLN A 72 -27.01 -0.64 -9.92
CA GLN A 72 -27.96 0.46 -9.78
C GLN A 72 -28.18 1.20 -11.11
N ARG A 73 -27.10 1.51 -11.84
CA ARG A 73 -27.19 2.15 -13.15
C ARG A 73 -27.94 1.28 -14.15
N ARG A 74 -27.62 -0.01 -14.23
CA ARG A 74 -28.34 -0.97 -15.09
C ARG A 74 -29.83 -0.99 -14.77
N ASN A 75 -30.20 -1.08 -13.50
CA ASN A 75 -31.60 -1.14 -13.09
C ASN A 75 -32.35 0.15 -13.47
N LYS A 76 -31.72 1.32 -13.33
CA LYS A 76 -32.27 2.62 -13.78
C LYS A 76 -32.46 2.70 -15.30
N LEU A 77 -31.57 2.08 -16.06
CA LEU A 77 -31.68 2.00 -17.52
C LEU A 77 -32.80 1.04 -17.95
N ALA A 78 -32.91 -0.11 -17.28
CA ALA A 78 -33.93 -1.12 -17.56
C ALA A 78 -35.35 -0.65 -17.20
N SER A 79 -35.52 0.19 -16.18
CA SER A 79 -36.82 0.76 -15.81
C SER A 79 -37.36 1.79 -16.82
N LYS A 80 -36.53 2.25 -17.77
CA LYS A 80 -36.92 3.19 -18.82
C LYS A 80 -37.56 2.39 -19.96
N LYS A 81 -38.90 2.22 -19.94
CA LYS A 81 -39.75 1.45 -20.87
C LYS A 81 -39.21 1.39 -22.32
N GLN A 82 -38.48 0.33 -22.67
CA GLN A 82 -37.93 0.10 -23.99
C GLN A 82 -38.27 -1.30 -24.51
N ILE A 83 -38.24 -1.49 -25.84
CA ILE A 83 -38.64 -2.72 -26.56
C ILE A 83 -37.73 -3.93 -26.23
N ASN A 84 -36.57 -3.72 -25.62
CA ASN A 84 -35.76 -4.76 -24.98
C ASN A 84 -34.87 -4.10 -23.89
N PRO A 85 -35.40 -3.93 -22.66
CA PRO A 85 -34.78 -3.08 -21.66
C PRO A 85 -33.47 -3.66 -21.14
N GLU A 86 -33.34 -4.99 -21.10
CA GLU A 86 -32.17 -5.66 -20.55
C GLU A 86 -30.96 -5.56 -21.49
N SER A 87 -31.13 -5.91 -22.77
CA SER A 87 -30.05 -5.82 -23.77
C SER A 87 -29.58 -4.37 -23.97
N ASN A 88 -30.51 -3.41 -24.01
CA ASN A 88 -30.12 -2.02 -24.20
C ASN A 88 -29.48 -1.39 -22.97
N ALA A 89 -29.92 -1.74 -21.75
CA ALA A 89 -29.29 -1.27 -20.52
C ALA A 89 -27.82 -1.72 -20.40
N VAL A 90 -27.52 -2.98 -20.75
CA VAL A 90 -26.15 -3.51 -20.74
C VAL A 90 -25.28 -2.78 -21.77
N ARG A 91 -25.79 -2.58 -22.98
CA ARG A 91 -25.05 -1.87 -24.05
C ARG A 91 -24.74 -0.42 -23.67
N ILE A 92 -25.71 0.31 -23.13
CA ILE A 92 -25.52 1.71 -22.69
C ILE A 92 -24.53 1.76 -21.53
N LEU A 93 -24.68 0.91 -20.53
CA LEU A 93 -23.77 0.84 -19.39
C LEU A 93 -22.33 0.60 -19.84
N ASN A 94 -22.10 -0.37 -20.74
CA ASN A 94 -20.76 -0.65 -21.25
C ASN A 94 -20.16 0.54 -22.00
N LYS A 95 -20.95 1.29 -22.76
CA LYS A 95 -20.50 2.54 -23.41
C LYS A 95 -20.13 3.61 -22.39
N GLU A 96 -20.93 3.81 -21.35
CA GLU A 96 -20.67 4.78 -20.28
C GLU A 96 -19.37 4.48 -19.54
N VAL A 97 -19.15 3.22 -19.16
CA VAL A 97 -17.90 2.82 -18.50
C VAL A 97 -16.71 2.98 -19.46
N ARG A 98 -16.86 2.63 -20.75
CA ARG A 98 -15.79 2.78 -21.74
C ARG A 98 -15.39 4.24 -21.96
N ALA A 99 -16.34 5.17 -21.91
CA ALA A 99 -16.10 6.60 -22.07
C ALA A 99 -15.27 7.23 -20.93
N GLN A 100 -15.26 6.61 -19.75
CA GLN A 100 -14.50 7.07 -18.58
C GLN A 100 -13.07 6.50 -18.53
N LEU A 101 -12.69 5.68 -19.51
CA LEU A 101 -11.44 4.94 -19.51
C LEU A 101 -10.54 5.39 -20.66
N PRO A 102 -9.21 5.33 -20.49
CA PRO A 102 -8.28 5.63 -21.56
C PRO A 102 -8.49 4.69 -22.76
N ALA A 103 -8.25 5.23 -23.96
CA ALA A 103 -8.59 4.58 -25.23
C ALA A 103 -7.88 3.23 -25.44
N ASN A 104 -6.73 3.00 -24.79
CA ASN A 104 -5.91 1.80 -24.93
C ASN A 104 -6.43 0.55 -24.18
N ILE A 105 -7.49 0.65 -23.37
CA ILE A 105 -8.02 -0.52 -22.64
C ILE A 105 -8.88 -1.40 -23.57
N SER A 106 -8.52 -2.68 -23.72
CA SER A 106 -9.30 -3.61 -24.53
C SER A 106 -10.70 -3.88 -23.94
N GLY A 107 -11.69 -4.11 -24.81
CA GLY A 107 -13.06 -4.43 -24.38
C GLY A 107 -13.14 -5.69 -23.51
N ALA A 108 -12.30 -6.69 -23.79
CA ALA A 108 -12.21 -7.92 -23.00
C ALA A 108 -11.69 -7.66 -21.57
N LEU A 109 -10.66 -6.82 -21.42
CA LEU A 109 -10.13 -6.45 -20.11
C LEU A 109 -11.17 -5.66 -19.30
N LEU A 110 -11.87 -4.73 -19.95
CA LEU A 110 -12.95 -3.97 -19.35
C LEU A 110 -14.07 -4.90 -18.84
N TRP A 111 -14.54 -5.80 -19.70
CA TRP A 111 -15.59 -6.76 -19.34
C TRP A 111 -15.19 -7.62 -18.14
N LYS A 112 -13.94 -8.12 -18.10
CA LYS A 112 -13.40 -8.86 -16.94
C LYS A 112 -13.45 -8.03 -15.65
N ARG A 113 -13.09 -6.74 -15.68
CA ARG A 113 -13.16 -5.85 -14.51
C ARG A 113 -14.59 -5.59 -14.05
N ILE A 114 -15.52 -5.35 -14.98
CA ILE A 114 -16.95 -5.17 -14.71
C ILE A 114 -17.53 -6.42 -14.03
N GLU A 115 -17.26 -7.59 -14.58
CA GLU A 115 -17.75 -8.85 -14.01
C GLU A 115 -17.11 -9.14 -12.65
N LYS A 116 -15.81 -8.86 -12.49
CA LYS A 116 -15.13 -8.96 -11.18
C LYS A 116 -15.81 -8.05 -10.15
N ALA A 117 -16.10 -6.80 -10.49
CA ALA A 117 -16.77 -5.85 -9.60
C ALA A 117 -18.16 -6.33 -9.16
N LYS A 118 -18.99 -6.78 -10.10
CA LYS A 118 -20.32 -7.33 -9.80
C LYS A 118 -20.25 -8.54 -8.87
N LYS A 119 -19.28 -9.44 -9.09
CA LYS A 119 -19.09 -10.63 -8.24
C LYS A 119 -18.71 -10.27 -6.82
N HIS A 120 -17.77 -9.33 -6.63
CA HIS A 120 -17.38 -8.86 -5.29
C HIS A 120 -18.58 -8.25 -4.57
N TYR A 121 -19.29 -7.31 -5.23
CA TYR A 121 -20.48 -6.71 -4.63
C TYR A 121 -21.54 -7.75 -4.27
N LYS A 122 -21.86 -8.70 -5.17
CA LYS A 122 -22.86 -9.73 -4.89
C LYS A 122 -22.50 -10.57 -3.66
N LEU A 123 -21.22 -10.92 -3.50
CA LEU A 123 -20.75 -11.68 -2.33
C LEU A 123 -20.88 -10.84 -1.05
N PHE A 124 -20.22 -9.69 -0.99
CA PHE A 124 -20.16 -8.86 0.24
C PHE A 124 -21.48 -8.19 0.59
N ASN A 125 -22.37 -7.97 -0.37
CA ASN A 125 -23.74 -7.54 -0.08
C ASN A 125 -24.55 -8.61 0.65
N VAL A 126 -24.22 -9.90 0.47
CA VAL A 126 -24.90 -11.01 1.17
C VAL A 126 -24.27 -11.26 2.54
N ILE A 127 -22.93 -11.32 2.61
CA ILE A 127 -22.22 -11.68 3.86
C ILE A 127 -21.96 -10.50 4.80
N GLY A 128 -22.15 -9.27 4.32
CA GLY A 128 -21.86 -8.03 5.02
C GLY A 128 -20.58 -7.35 4.50
N MET A 129 -20.68 -6.06 4.22
CA MET A 129 -19.54 -5.24 3.77
C MET A 129 -18.46 -5.11 4.86
N ASP A 130 -18.86 -5.20 6.14
CA ASP A 130 -17.95 -5.22 7.29
C ASP A 130 -16.96 -6.39 7.25
N LYS A 131 -17.32 -7.50 6.57
CA LYS A 131 -16.45 -8.68 6.45
C LYS A 131 -15.20 -8.42 5.61
N ILE A 132 -15.19 -7.37 4.79
CA ILE A 132 -14.01 -6.99 4.00
C ILE A 132 -12.82 -6.72 4.93
N TYR A 133 -13.05 -6.04 6.06
CA TYR A 133 -11.99 -5.70 7.03
C TYR A 133 -11.38 -6.90 7.77
N ARG A 134 -11.95 -8.10 7.60
CA ARG A 134 -11.41 -9.35 8.15
C ARG A 134 -10.49 -10.09 7.18
N ILE A 135 -10.31 -9.56 5.97
CA ILE A 135 -9.49 -10.20 4.94
C ILE A 135 -8.03 -9.82 5.17
N HIS A 136 -7.20 -10.85 5.34
CA HIS A 136 -5.76 -10.73 5.37
C HIS A 136 -5.18 -11.01 3.98
N SER A 137 -4.11 -10.30 3.64
CA SER A 137 -3.35 -10.43 2.42
C SER A 137 -2.41 -11.64 2.53
N PHE A 138 -2.49 -12.56 1.58
CA PHE A 138 -1.73 -13.82 1.63
C PHE A 138 -0.34 -13.72 0.96
N SER A 139 0.24 -12.53 0.79
CA SER A 139 1.36 -12.35 -0.14
C SER A 139 2.67 -12.98 0.32
N ALA A 140 3.09 -12.79 1.58
CA ALA A 140 4.35 -13.37 2.06
C ALA A 140 4.22 -14.89 2.29
N ASP A 141 3.08 -15.32 2.85
CA ASP A 141 2.79 -16.73 3.10
C ASP A 141 2.69 -17.54 1.80
N SER A 142 2.08 -16.96 0.75
CA SER A 142 2.02 -17.62 -0.57
C SER A 142 3.40 -17.69 -1.21
N ASN A 143 4.22 -16.64 -1.07
CA ASN A 143 5.59 -16.62 -1.58
C ASN A 143 6.49 -17.62 -0.84
N SER A 144 6.28 -17.84 0.46
CA SER A 144 7.03 -18.83 1.26
C SER A 144 6.89 -20.27 0.75
N LYS A 145 5.82 -20.54 -0.02
CA LYS A 145 5.53 -21.84 -0.64
C LYS A 145 6.05 -21.95 -2.07
N MET A 146 6.53 -20.85 -2.68
CA MET A 146 7.12 -20.89 -4.01
C MET A 146 8.50 -21.56 -3.96
N THR A 147 8.73 -22.46 -4.92
CA THR A 147 10.04 -23.09 -5.10
C THR A 147 10.91 -22.28 -6.06
N ASN A 148 12.22 -22.51 -6.06
CA ASN A 148 13.14 -21.85 -7.01
C ASN A 148 12.75 -22.07 -8.48
N LYS A 149 12.05 -23.17 -8.81
CA LYS A 149 11.55 -23.41 -10.18
C LYS A 149 10.43 -22.44 -10.55
N ASP A 150 9.54 -22.14 -9.60
CA ASP A 150 8.42 -21.20 -9.81
C ASP A 150 8.92 -19.76 -9.98
N ILE A 151 10.03 -19.42 -9.33
CA ILE A 151 10.66 -18.09 -9.44
C ILE A 151 11.35 -17.90 -10.80
N ASN A 152 12.06 -18.91 -11.29
CA ASN A 152 12.82 -18.83 -12.55
C ASN A 152 11.94 -18.88 -13.81
N THR A 153 10.63 -18.99 -13.65
CA THR A 153 9.65 -19.01 -14.75
C THR A 153 8.66 -17.82 -14.72
N LEU A 154 8.82 -16.90 -13.76
CA LEU A 154 8.16 -15.59 -13.76
C LEU A 154 8.75 -14.67 -14.85
#